data_AF-A0A354J811-F1
#
_entry.id   AF-A0A354J811-F1
#
_cell.length_a   1.000
_cell.length_b   1.000
_cell.length_c   1.000
_cell.angle_alpha   90.00
_cell.angle_beta   90.00
_cell.angle_gamma   90.00
#
_symmetry.space_group_name_H-M   'P 1'
#
loop_
_entity.id
_entity.type
_entity.pdbx_description
1 polymer ?
#
loop_
_entity_poly.entity_id
_entity_poly.type
_entity_poly.pdbx_seq_one_letter_code
_entity_poly.pdbx_strand_id
1 'polypeptide(L)'
;MVIFEVLPHGGFVIRSGSTGQNLENHHLAEFSLKLDSNPEFTGSILAAYARAVSKLNREGRTGALTVFDIPVGYLSPKSPENLRKQLL
;
A
#
# COMPACT_ATOMS: atom_id res chain seq x y z
N MET A 1 -23.92 27.33 -4.35
CA MET A 1 -23.86 25.98 -3.76
C MET A 1 -22.85 25.19 -4.57
N VAL A 2 -21.60 25.11 -4.11
CA VAL A 2 -20.57 24.30 -4.77
C VAL A 2 -20.81 22.87 -4.31
N ILE A 3 -21.22 22.02 -5.24
CA ILE A 3 -21.35 20.59 -5.01
C ILE A 3 -19.91 20.10 -4.85
N PHE A 4 -19.54 19.62 -3.66
CA PHE A 4 -18.34 18.80 -3.56
C PHE A 4 -18.63 17.55 -4.37
N GLU A 5 -18.11 17.49 -5.60
CA GLU A 5 -18.20 16.27 -6.38
C GLU A 5 -17.50 15.18 -5.59
N VAL A 6 -18.27 14.15 -5.26
CA VAL A 6 -17.71 12.85 -4.87
C VAL A 6 -16.80 12.48 -6.03
N LEU A 7 -15.51 12.29 -5.77
CA LEU A 7 -14.51 11.93 -6.79
C LEU A 7 -14.23 10.43 -6.68
N PRO A 8 -15.16 9.56 -7.11
CA PRO A 8 -14.94 8.13 -7.06
C PRO A 8 -13.85 7.76 -8.06
N HIS A 9 -13.05 6.77 -7.70
CA HIS A 9 -12.02 6.24 -8.57
C HIS A 9 -11.72 4.79 -8.22
N GLY A 10 -10.85 4.16 -8.98
CA GLY A 10 -10.50 2.78 -8.76
C GLY A 10 -9.68 2.24 -9.92
N GLY A 11 -9.54 0.93 -9.93
CA GLY A 11 -8.82 0.23 -10.98
C GLY A 11 -8.32 -1.12 -10.51
N PHE A 12 -7.67 -1.82 -11.43
CA PHE A 12 -7.11 -3.14 -11.21
C PHE A 12 -5.64 -3.15 -11.61
N VAL A 13 -4.83 -3.85 -10.82
CA VAL A 13 -3.50 -4.30 -11.21
C VAL A 13 -3.57 -5.82 -11.26
N ILE A 14 -3.35 -6.39 -12.44
CA ILE A 14 -3.51 -7.82 -12.70
C ILE A 14 -2.17 -8.37 -13.18
N ARG A 15 -1.71 -9.44 -12.53
CA ARG A 15 -0.57 -10.25 -12.96
C ARG A 15 -1.05 -11.67 -13.21
N SER A 16 -1.02 -12.10 -14.48
CA SER A 16 -1.20 -13.49 -14.86
C SER A 16 0.15 -14.08 -15.28
N GLY A 17 0.39 -15.35 -14.92
CA GLY A 17 1.60 -16.08 -15.27
C GLY A 17 1.38 -17.58 -15.23
N SER A 18 2.30 -18.35 -15.80
CA SER A 18 2.26 -19.81 -15.79
C SER A 18 3.58 -20.39 -15.30
N THR A 19 3.54 -21.50 -14.57
CA THR A 19 4.70 -22.24 -14.05
C THR A 19 4.54 -23.75 -14.30
N GLY A 20 5.57 -24.53 -14.00
CA GLY A 20 5.63 -25.96 -14.33
C GLY A 20 6.47 -26.22 -15.57
N GLN A 21 6.95 -27.46 -15.75
CA GLN A 21 7.84 -27.80 -16.88
C GLN A 21 7.15 -27.61 -18.23
N ASN A 22 5.82 -27.78 -18.27
CA ASN A 22 5.00 -27.63 -19.48
C ASN A 22 4.06 -26.41 -19.38
N LEU A 23 4.37 -25.46 -18.49
CA LEU A 23 3.53 -24.27 -18.21
C LEU A 23 2.08 -24.61 -17.82
N GLU A 24 1.87 -25.78 -17.22
CA GLU A 24 0.55 -26.33 -16.92
C GLU A 24 -0.13 -25.69 -15.70
N ASN A 25 0.63 -24.98 -14.86
CA ASN A 25 0.10 -24.34 -13.66
C ASN A 25 -0.11 -22.84 -13.91
N HIS A 26 -1.36 -22.42 -14.03
CA HIS A 26 -1.73 -21.03 -14.26
C HIS A 26 -1.98 -20.31 -12.93
N HIS A 27 -1.38 -19.12 -12.78
CA HIS A 27 -1.49 -18.28 -11.59
C HIS A 27 -2.03 -16.90 -11.96
N LEU A 28 -2.87 -16.36 -11.08
CA LEU A 28 -3.47 -15.05 -11.22
C LEU A 28 -3.35 -14.32 -9.88
N ALA A 29 -2.77 -13.13 -9.91
CA ALA A 29 -2.73 -12.21 -8.78
C ALA A 29 -3.42 -10.91 -9.18
N GLU A 30 -4.39 -10.49 -8.38
CA GLU A 30 -5.21 -9.31 -8.62
C GLU A 30 -5.19 -8.39 -7.41
N PHE A 31 -5.02 -7.11 -7.67
CA PHE A 31 -5.19 -6.04 -6.69
C PHE A 31 -6.19 -5.03 -7.24
N SER A 32 -7.19 -4.66 -6.44
CA SER A 32 -8.24 -3.74 -6.86
C SER A 32 -8.45 -2.61 -5.86
N LEU A 33 -8.85 -1.46 -6.39
CA LEU A 33 -9.36 -0.33 -5.61
C LEU A 33 -10.75 0.03 -6.10
N LYS A 34 -11.68 0.20 -5.16
CA LYS A 34 -13.02 0.73 -5.39
C LYS A 34 -13.25 1.83 -4.36
N LEU A 35 -13.13 3.07 -4.80
CA LEU A 35 -13.07 4.24 -3.92
C LEU A 35 -14.27 5.12 -4.14
N ASP A 36 -14.98 5.45 -3.07
CA ASP A 36 -16.02 6.49 -3.11
C ASP A 36 -15.37 7.88 -3.17
N SER A 37 -14.22 8.09 -2.51
CA SER A 37 -13.45 9.34 -2.55
C SER A 37 -11.96 9.08 -2.76
N ASN A 38 -11.48 9.36 -3.98
CA ASN A 38 -10.06 9.24 -4.34
C ASN A 38 -9.13 10.17 -3.54
N PRO A 39 -9.49 11.45 -3.29
CA PRO A 39 -8.67 12.33 -2.47
C PRO A 39 -8.54 11.84 -1.02
N GLU A 40 -9.62 11.33 -0.41
CA GLU A 40 -9.57 10.82 0.97
C GLU A 40 -8.72 9.56 1.10
N PHE A 41 -8.85 8.65 0.14
CA PHE A 41 -8.01 7.45 0.07
C PHE A 41 -6.53 7.85 -0.08
N THR A 42 -6.22 8.73 -1.03
CA THR A 42 -4.86 9.23 -1.25
C THR A 42 -4.30 9.92 -0.01
N GLY A 43 -5.09 10.77 0.65
CA GLY A 43 -4.72 11.42 1.91
C GLY A 43 -4.42 10.42 3.04
N SER A 44 -5.20 9.34 3.13
CA SER A 44 -4.97 8.26 4.10
C SER A 44 -3.66 7.52 3.84
N ILE A 45 -3.33 7.26 2.58
CA ILE A 45 -2.03 6.69 2.19
C ILE A 45 -0.88 7.63 2.57
N LEU A 46 -0.98 8.92 2.26
CA LEU A 46 0.03 9.92 2.63
C LEU A 46 0.26 9.97 4.15
N ALA A 47 -0.81 9.94 4.96
CA ALA A 47 -0.70 9.92 6.41
C ALA A 47 0.01 8.65 6.95
N ALA A 48 -0.22 7.49 6.33
CA ALA A 48 0.48 6.25 6.68
C ALA A 48 1.98 6.33 6.32
N TYR A 49 2.32 6.89 5.16
CA TYR A 49 3.72 7.08 4.76
C TYR A 49 4.45 8.15 5.57
N ALA A 50 3.77 9.22 6.01
CA ALA A 50 4.34 10.21 6.91
C ALA A 50 4.84 9.57 8.23
N ARG A 51 4.11 8.57 8.75
CA ARG A 51 4.55 7.78 9.92
C ARG A 51 5.83 7.00 9.63
N ALA A 52 5.92 6.37 8.46
CA ALA A 52 7.12 5.63 8.06
C ALA A 52 8.33 6.57 7.91
N VAL A 53 8.16 7.71 7.25
CA VAL A 53 9.21 8.73 7.12
C VAL A 53 9.66 9.23 8.50
N SER A 54 8.73 9.47 9.43
CA SER A 54 9.05 9.88 10.80
C SER A 54 9.89 8.83 11.55
N LYS A 55 9.61 7.54 11.39
CA LYS A 55 10.43 6.46 11.99
C LYS A 55 11.82 6.40 11.37
N LEU A 56 11.90 6.40 10.04
CA LEU A 56 13.16 6.35 9.31
C LEU A 56 14.07 7.56 9.63
N ASN A 57 13.47 8.74 9.79
CA ASN A 57 14.22 9.93 10.20
C ASN A 57 14.81 9.79 11.61
N ARG A 58 14.06 9.20 12.57
CA ARG A 58 14.59 8.89 13.91
C ARG A 58 15.73 7.86 13.89
N GLU A 59 15.76 7.00 12.87
CA GLU A 59 16.84 6.04 12.61
C GLU A 59 18.02 6.66 11.84
N GLY A 60 17.98 7.97 11.54
CA GLY A 60 19.05 8.69 10.85
C GLY A 60 19.03 8.54 9.32
N ARG A 61 18.00 7.93 8.73
CA ARG A 61 17.87 7.84 7.27
C ARG A 61 17.53 9.21 6.67
N THR A 62 18.17 9.55 5.56
CA THR A 62 17.94 10.78 4.77
C THR A 62 17.94 10.46 3.27
N GLY A 63 17.50 11.42 2.44
CA GLY A 63 17.40 11.26 0.98
C GLY A 63 16.00 10.92 0.49
N ALA A 64 15.84 10.86 -0.83
CA ALA A 64 14.57 10.52 -1.47
C ALA A 64 14.32 9.01 -1.42
N LEU A 65 13.08 8.62 -1.13
CA LEU A 65 12.62 7.23 -1.07
C LEU A 65 11.30 7.09 -1.83
N THR A 66 11.06 5.91 -2.37
CA THR A 66 9.81 5.52 -3.02
C THR A 66 9.07 4.48 -2.18
N VAL A 67 7.85 4.12 -2.58
CA VAL A 67 7.07 3.07 -1.91
C VAL A 67 7.78 1.70 -1.88
N PHE A 68 8.73 1.46 -2.79
CA PHE A 68 9.51 0.22 -2.83
C PHE A 68 10.60 0.14 -1.76
N ASP A 69 10.95 1.27 -1.13
CA ASP A 69 12.02 1.37 -0.13
C ASP A 69 11.50 1.32 1.33
N ILE A 70 10.18 1.24 1.49
CA ILE A 70 9.48 1.36 2.78
C ILE A 70 8.91 0.00 3.19
N PRO A 71 9.42 -0.65 4.25
CA PRO A 71 8.81 -1.86 4.78
C PRO A 71 7.38 -1.60 5.25
N VAL A 72 6.43 -2.45 4.88
CA VAL A 72 4.99 -2.28 5.21
C VAL A 72 4.74 -2.12 6.71
N GLY A 73 5.54 -2.75 7.57
CA GLY A 73 5.46 -2.61 9.02
C GLY A 73 5.68 -1.17 9.53
N TYR A 74 6.42 -0.34 8.79
CA TYR A 74 6.65 1.06 9.15
C TYR A 74 5.39 1.91 9.05
N LEU A 75 4.45 1.52 8.17
CA LEU A 75 3.17 2.19 7.97
C LEU A 75 2.25 2.06 9.19
N SER A 76 2.43 1.05 10.03
CA SER A 76 1.58 0.81 11.21
C SER A 76 2.08 1.57 12.45
N PRO A 77 1.20 2.05 13.33
CA PRO A 77 1.59 2.54 14.65
C PRO A 77 1.91 1.42 15.65
N LYS A 78 1.54 0.17 15.36
CA LYS A 78 1.77 -0.98 16.25
C LYS A 78 3.25 -1.37 16.28
N SER A 79 3.68 -1.98 17.38
CA SER A 79 5.02 -2.56 17.48
C SER A 79 5.18 -3.76 16.54
N PRO A 80 6.41 -4.10 16.12
CA PRO A 80 6.67 -5.28 15.29
C PRO A 80 6.12 -6.58 15.91
N GLU A 81 6.18 -6.74 17.23
CA GLU A 81 5.67 -7.91 17.96
C GLU A 81 4.16 -8.01 17.81
N ASN A 82 3.45 -6.89 17.97
CA ASN A 82 2.00 -6.84 17.83
C ASN A 82 1.54 -7.07 16.40
N LEU A 83 2.29 -6.58 15.41
CA LEU A 83 2.03 -6.86 14.00
C LEU A 83 2.14 -8.36 13.71
N ARG A 84 3.23 -8.99 14.15
CA ARG A 84 3.41 -10.45 13.99
C ARG A 84 2.33 -11.25 14.69
N LYS A 85 1.89 -10.84 15.89
CA LYS A 85 0.85 -11.57 16.63
C LYS A 85 -0.54 -11.47 16.01
N GLN A 86 -0.84 -10.37 15.31
CA GLN A 86 -2.22 -10.06 14.89
C GLN A 86 -2.45 -10.24 13.39
N LEU A 87 -1.40 -10.20 12.56
CA LEU A 87 -1.51 -10.13 11.10
C LEU A 87 -0.62 -11.13 10.34
N LEU A 88 0.23 -11.92 11.03
CA LEU A 88 1.00 -13.05 10.50
C LEU A 88 0.69 -14.31 11.31
#